data_AF-A0A329XGN1-F1
#
_entry.id   AF-A0A329XGN1-F1
#
_cell.length_a   1.000
_cell.length_b   1.000
_cell.length_c   1.000
_cell.angle_alpha   90.00
_cell.angle_beta   90.00
_cell.angle_gamma   90.00
#
_symmetry.space_group_name_H-M   'P 1'
#
loop_
_entity.id
_entity.type
_entity.pdbx_description
1 polymer ?
#
loop_
_entity_poly.entity_id
_entity_poly.type
_entity_poly.pdbx_seq_one_letter_code
_entity_poly.pdbx_strand_id
1 'polypeptide(L)' 'MLDDIDLVALEPDPKSHTGASRFIGYSPNAKRVLTIIAWRDRDGDLHLVNAWRATGADLRLYNLKEDEEDFDGQDG' A
#
# COMPACT_ATOMS: atom_id res chain seq x y z
N MET A 1 13.25 -1.98 10.12
CA MET A 1 12.25 -3.04 9.96
C MET A 1 10.98 -2.43 9.37
N LEU A 2 11.10 -1.92 8.14
CA LEU A 2 10.04 -1.48 7.25
C LEU A 2 10.31 -1.98 5.81
N ASP A 3 11.38 -2.78 5.63
CA ASP A 3 11.90 -3.22 4.32
C ASP A 3 11.09 -4.34 3.67
N ASP A 4 10.28 -5.07 4.44
CA ASP A 4 9.50 -6.23 3.96
C ASP A 4 8.05 -6.13 4.44
N ILE A 5 7.37 -5.06 4.05
CA ILE A 5 5.92 -5.14 3.94
C ILE A 5 5.65 -5.01 2.46
N ASP A 6 5.08 -6.07 1.86
CA ASP A 6 4.40 -6.01 0.58
C ASP A 6 3.43 -4.82 0.60
N LEU A 7 3.93 -3.71 0.08
CA LEU A 7 3.26 -2.43 0.12
C LEU A 7 3.28 -1.86 -1.28
N VAL A 8 2.09 -1.67 -1.84
CA VAL A 8 1.91 -0.80 -2.99
C VAL A 8 1.71 0.61 -2.45
N ALA A 9 2.63 1.52 -2.78
CA ALA A 9 2.51 2.93 -2.48
C ALA A 9 2.20 3.71 -3.77
N LEU A 10 1.06 4.39 -3.79
CA LEU A 10 0.68 5.33 -4.83
C LEU A 10 0.76 6.74 -4.24
N GLU A 11 1.84 7.44 -4.58
CA GLU A 11 2.14 8.80 -4.10
C GLU A 11 2.30 9.77 -5.29
N PRO A 12 1.38 10.74 -5.49
CA PRO A 12 0.10 10.89 -4.81
C PRO A 12 -0.93 9.82 -5.26
N ASP A 13 -1.96 9.61 -4.47
CA ASP A 13 -3.11 8.79 -4.84
C ASP A 13 -3.72 9.33 -6.15
N PRO A 14 -3.88 8.51 -7.20
CA PRO A 14 -4.39 8.95 -8.50
C PRO A 14 -5.79 9.59 -8.44
N LYS A 15 -6.54 9.34 -7.36
CA LYS A 15 -7.88 9.90 -7.13
C LYS A 15 -7.88 11.10 -6.16
N SER A 16 -6.73 11.47 -5.60
CA SER A 16 -6.62 12.58 -4.65
C SER A 16 -6.34 13.89 -5.37
N HIS A 17 -7.16 14.90 -5.08
CA HIS A 17 -6.91 16.29 -5.50
C HIS A 17 -6.09 17.09 -4.48
N THR A 18 -5.76 16.49 -3.33
CA THR A 18 -5.11 17.16 -2.19
C THR A 18 -3.71 16.63 -1.89
N GLY A 19 -3.18 15.70 -2.72
CA GLY A 19 -1.86 15.12 -2.54
C GLY A 19 -1.78 14.04 -1.47
N ALA A 20 -2.93 13.47 -1.06
CA ALA A 20 -2.93 12.29 -0.20
C ALA A 20 -2.32 11.10 -0.93
N SER A 21 -1.74 10.17 -0.18
CA SER A 21 -1.12 8.95 -0.67
C SER A 21 -2.00 7.74 -0.37
N ARG A 22 -1.98 6.74 -1.27
CA ARG A 22 -2.64 5.45 -1.05
C ARG A 22 -1.61 4.37 -0.81
N PHE A 23 -1.80 3.62 0.27
CA PHE A 23 -1.01 2.46 0.61
C PHE A 23 -1.90 1.22 0.60
N ILE A 24 -1.45 0.15 -0.03
CA ILE A 24 -2.17 -1.13 -0.06
C ILE A 24 -1.21 -2.22 0.41
N GLY A 25 -1.56 -2.91 1.49
CA GLY A 25 -0.67 -3.93 2.07
C GLY A 25 -1.39 -4.90 3.00
N TYR A 26 -0.80 -6.07 3.22
CA TYR A 26 -1.28 -7.03 4.19
C TYR A 26 -1.07 -6.54 5.62
N SER A 27 -2.11 -6.62 6.46
CA SER A 27 -2.01 -6.34 7.88
C SER A 27 -2.06 -7.66 8.68
N PRO A 28 -0.98 -8.05 9.38
CA PRO A 28 -0.95 -9.27 10.19
C PRO A 28 -1.99 -9.28 11.32
N ASN A 29 -2.23 -8.12 11.94
CA ASN A 29 -3.24 -7.99 12.99
C ASN A 29 -4.66 -8.16 12.44
N ALA A 30 -4.94 -7.57 11.28
CA ALA A 30 -6.24 -7.63 10.63
C ALA A 30 -6.47 -8.92 9.81
N LYS A 31 -5.41 -9.71 9.60
CA LYS A 31 -5.30 -10.91 8.76
C LYS A 31 -5.89 -10.72 7.35
N ARG A 32 -5.67 -9.54 6.77
CA ARG A 32 -6.22 -9.17 5.46
C ARG A 32 -5.45 -8.00 4.86
N VAL A 33 -5.56 -7.85 3.54
CA VAL A 33 -5.08 -6.68 2.80
C VAL A 33 -5.96 -5.47 3.11
N LEU A 34 -5.32 -4.35 3.41
CA LEU A 34 -5.96 -3.06 3.68
C LEU A 34 -5.57 -2.04 2.62
N THR A 35 -6.51 -1.19 2.25
CA THR A 35 -6.24 0.09 1.58
C THR A 35 -6.26 1.18 2.64
N ILE A 36 -5.23 2.01 2.64
CA ILE A 36 -5.01 3.13 3.56
C ILE A 36 -4.85 4.40 2.74
N ILE A 37 -5.56 5.47 3.10
CA ILE A 37 -5.25 6.82 2.61
C ILE A 37 -4.65 7.61 3.75
N ALA A 38 -3.53 8.26 3.49
CA ALA A 38 -2.87 9.13 4.45
C ALA A 38 -2.27 10.34 3.74
N TRP A 39 -2.08 11.44 4.46
CA TRP A 39 -1.38 12.61 3.94
C TRP A 39 -0.11 12.82 4.74
N ARG A 40 0.91 13.35 4.07
CA ARG A 40 2.16 13.75 4.70
C ARG A 40 2.03 15.21 5.11
N ASP A 41 2.31 15.53 6.37
CA ASP A 41 2.36 16.92 6.80
C ASP A 41 3.66 17.63 6.39
N ARG A 42 3.83 18.87 6.85
CA ARG A 42 5.01 19.68 6.51
C ARG A 42 6.28 19.15 7.16
N ASP A 43 6.16 18.42 8.26
CA ASP A 43 7.27 17.81 9.00
C ASP A 43 7.62 16.42 8.43
N GLY A 44 6.78 15.90 7.51
CA GLY A 44 6.97 14.63 6.83
C GLY A 44 6.27 13.45 7.54
N ASP A 45 5.53 13.72 8.61
CA ASP A 45 4.78 12.73 9.35
C ASP A 45 3.53 12.30 8.58
N LEU A 46 3.24 11.00 8.63
CA LEU A 46 2.13 10.40 7.93
C LEU A 46 0.87 10.39 8.81
N HIS A 47 -0.16 11.11 8.39
CA HIS A 47 -1.45 11.21 9.08
C HIS A 47 -2.52 10.39 8.37
N LEU A 48 -3.06 9.39 9.06
CA LEU A 48 -4.12 8.52 8.55
C LEU A 48 -5.43 9.32 8.33
N VAL A 49 -6.01 9.19 7.14
CA VAL A 49 -7.35 9.71 6.83
C VAL A 49 -8.40 8.62 7.05
N ASN A 50 -8.21 7.47 6.40
CA ASN A 50 -9.12 6.33 6.49
C ASN A 50 -8.43 5.02 6.07
N ALA A 51 -9.00 3.91 6.51
CA ALA A 51 -8.54 2.57 6.16
C ALA A 51 -9.74 1.63 5.98
N TRP A 52 -9.67 0.75 5.00
CA TRP A 52 -10.68 -0.28 4.74
C TRP A 52 -10.07 -1.56 4.20
N ARG A 53 -10.83 -2.65 4.22
CA ARG A 53 -10.40 -3.91 3.58
C ARG A 53 -10.25 -3.68 2.07
N ALA A 54 -9.08 -4.01 1.51
CA ALA A 54 -8.86 -3.90 0.08
C ALA A 54 -9.82 -4.83 -0.69
N THR A 55 -10.41 -4.31 -1.76
CA THR A 55 -11.29 -5.06 -2.67
C THR A 55 -11.07 -4.59 -4.11
N GLY A 56 -11.52 -5.38 -5.08
CA GLY A 56 -11.50 -4.99 -6.49
C GLY A 56 -10.10 -4.64 -7.00
N ALA A 57 -9.96 -3.44 -7.57
CA ALA A 57 -8.72 -2.97 -8.18
C ALA A 57 -7.54 -2.90 -7.20
N ASP A 58 -7.77 -2.44 -5.96
CA ASP A 58 -6.69 -2.32 -4.97
C ASP A 58 -6.13 -3.71 -4.60
N LEU A 59 -7.01 -4.70 -4.41
CA LEU A 59 -6.58 -6.07 -4.10
C LEU A 59 -5.85 -6.72 -5.28
N ARG A 60 -6.29 -6.47 -6.52
CA ARG A 60 -5.58 -6.95 -7.71
C ARG A 60 -4.19 -6.34 -7.85
N LEU A 61 -4.07 -5.06 -7.53
CA LEU A 61 -2.79 -4.35 -7.61
C LEU A 61 -1.80 -4.87 -6.57
N TYR A 62 -2.27 -5.15 -5.35
CA TYR A 62 -1.46 -5.79 -4.32
C TYR A 62 -0.95 -7.17 -4.75
N ASN A 63 -1.85 -8.03 -5.26
CA ASN A 63 -1.45 -9.38 -5.70
C ASN A 63 -0.45 -9.33 -6.86
N LEU A 64 -0.63 -8.42 -7.83
CA LEU A 64 0.31 -8.29 -8.95
C LEU A 64 1.72 -7.93 -8.48
N LYS A 65 1.84 -7.08 -7.45
CA LYS A 65 3.14 -6.75 -6.86
C LYS A 65 3.76 -7.98 -6.19
N GLU A 66 2.96 -8.73 -5.43
CA GLU A 66 3.40 -9.99 -4.80
C GLU A 66 3.94 -10.97 -5.85
N ASP A 67 3.22 -11.13 -6.98
CA ASP A 67 3.66 -11.96 -8.11
C ASP A 67 5.00 -11.46 -8.70
N GLU A 68 5.20 -10.14 -8.89
CA GLU A 68 6.46 -9.58 -9.42
C GLU A 68 7.67 -9.86 -8.52
N GLU A 69 7.51 -9.77 -7.19
CA GLU A 69 8.59 -10.01 -6.23
C GLU A 69 8.93 -11.52 -6.15
N ASP A 70 7.96 -12.41 -6.35
CA ASP A 70 8.18 -13.87 -6.45
C ASP A 70 9.04 -14.27 -7.67
N PHE A 71 9.08 -13.45 -8.73
CA PHE A 71 9.91 -13.71 -9.92
C PHE A 71 11.37 -13.24 -9.77
N ASP A 72 11.64 -12.25 -8.92
CA ASP A 72 13.00 -11.68 -8.73
C ASP A 72 13.87 -12.51 -7.75
N GLY A 73 13.31 -13.59 -7.18
CA GLY A 73 13.98 -14.49 -6.23
C GLY A 73 14.58 -15.78 -6.82
N GLN A 74 14.67 -15.91 -8.15
CA GLN A 74 15.16 -17.13 -8.82
C GLN A 74 16.42 -16.88 -9.66
N ASP A 75 17.51 -16.49 -9.00
CA ASP A 75 18.86 -16.69 -9.52
C ASP A 75 19.36 -18.07 -9.09
N GLY A 76 19.64 -18.95 -10.06
CA GLY A 76 20.14 -20.32 -9.87
C GLY A 76 21.61 -20.45 -9.50
#